data_AF-A0A519I0S3-F1
#
_entry.id   AF-A0A519I0S3-F1
#
_cell.length_a   1.000
_cell.length_b   1.000
_cell.length_c   1.000
_cell.angle_alpha   90.00
_cell.angle_beta   90.00
_cell.angle_gamma   90.00
#
_symmetry.space_group_name_H-M   'P 1'
#
loop_
_entity.id
_entity.type
_entity.pdbx_description
1 polymer ?
#
loop_
_entity_poly.entity_id
_entity_poly.type
_entity_poly.pdbx_seq_one_letter_code
_entity_poly.pdbx_strand_id
1 'polypeptide(L)' 'MPFSCIIESDIAGVLQMIEIAGSDPAVATEAAKKALKAHVDGLAAHVFANGEEVAVIGAADRAP' A
#
# COMPACT_ATOMS: atom_id res chain seq x y z
N MET A 1 -13.20 -7.16 7.32
CA MET A 1 -11.98 -7.03 8.15
C MET A 1 -11.29 -5.76 7.69
N PRO A 2 -10.87 -4.84 8.58
CA PRO A 2 -10.18 -3.63 8.14
C PRO A 2 -8.77 -3.97 7.62
N PHE A 3 -8.38 -3.38 6.50
CA PHE A 3 -7.04 -3.46 5.95
C PHE A 3 -6.37 -2.10 6.11
N SER A 4 -5.10 -2.09 6.50
CA SER A 4 -4.27 -0.88 6.52
C SER A 4 -3.17 -1.00 5.48
N CYS A 5 -2.79 0.13 4.89
CA CYS A 5 -1.70 0.20 3.94
C CYS A 5 -0.67 1.22 4.42
N ILE A 6 0.60 0.84 4.36
CA ILE A 6 1.73 1.73 4.64
C ILE A 6 2.48 1.94 3.33
N ILE A 7 2.61 3.19 2.91
CA ILE A 7 3.43 3.59 1.78
C ILE A 7 4.82 3.92 2.30
N GLU A 8 5.79 3.13 1.86
CA GLU A 8 7.22 3.42 2.00
C GLU A 8 7.60 4.48 0.97
N SER A 9 8.23 5.56 1.40
CA SER A 9 8.71 6.64 0.53
C SER A 9 10.23 6.67 0.45
N ASP A 10 10.75 7.10 -0.71
CA ASP A 10 12.15 7.48 -0.94
C ASP A 10 12.58 8.66 -0.03
N ILE A 11 11.63 9.52 0.34
CA ILE A 11 11.90 10.66 1.21
C ILE A 11 12.21 10.14 2.63
N ALA A 12 13.49 10.24 3.00
CA ALA A 12 14.00 9.79 4.29
C ALA A 12 13.13 10.29 5.47
N GLY A 13 12.53 9.33 6.19
CA GLY A 13 11.74 9.60 7.40
C GLY A 13 10.26 9.88 7.17
N VAL A 14 9.75 9.77 5.93
CA VAL A 14 8.32 9.91 5.64
C VAL A 14 7.71 8.53 5.42
N LEU A 15 6.94 8.06 6.41
CA LEU A 15 6.07 6.90 6.27
C LEU A 15 4.62 7.38 6.24
N GLN A 16 3.88 7.04 5.19
CA GLN A 16 2.48 7.41 5.07
C GLN A 16 1.60 6.19 5.31
N MET A 17 0.93 6.17 6.45
CA MET A 17 -0.10 5.18 6.74
C MET A 17 -1.45 5.69 6.21
N ILE A 18 -2.09 4.86 5.41
CA ILE A 18 -3.41 5.13 4.83
C ILE A 18 -4.34 3.95 5.13
N GLU A 19 -5.59 4.26 5.43
CA GLU A 19 -6.62 3.21 5.49
C GLU A 19 -7.08 2.89 4.07
N ILE A 20 -7.14 1.60 3.76
CA ILE A 20 -7.63 1.10 2.47
C ILE A 20 -8.88 0.25 2.69
N ALA A 21 -9.92 0.57 1.94
CA ALA A 21 -11.13 -0.24 1.95
C ALA A 21 -10.89 -1.56 1.21
N GLY A 22 -11.21 -2.69 1.83
CA GLY A 22 -11.11 -4.00 1.22
C GLY A 22 -12.03 -5.02 1.89
N SER A 23 -12.78 -5.76 1.07
CA SER A 23 -13.54 -6.95 1.50
C SER A 23 -12.67 -8.21 1.59
N ASP A 24 -11.54 -8.20 0.87
CA ASP A 24 -10.65 -9.33 0.63
C ASP A 24 -9.25 -8.82 0.22
N PRO A 25 -8.21 -9.69 0.28
CA PRO A 25 -6.85 -9.30 -0.02
C PRO A 25 -6.63 -8.77 -1.45
N ALA A 26 -7.42 -9.23 -2.44
CA ALA A 26 -7.26 -8.77 -3.82
C ALA A 26 -7.76 -7.32 -3.97
N VAL A 27 -8.91 -6.99 -3.40
CA VAL A 27 -9.42 -5.61 -3.37
C VAL A 27 -8.49 -4.69 -2.58
N ALA A 28 -7.97 -5.15 -1.44
CA ALA A 28 -6.99 -4.40 -0.66
C ALA A 28 -5.70 -4.12 -1.45
N THR A 29 -5.23 -5.11 -2.22
CA THR A 29 -4.05 -4.98 -3.07
C THR A 29 -4.27 -3.97 -4.19
N GLU A 30 -5.42 -3.99 -4.87
CA GLU A 30 -5.74 -3.00 -5.91
C GLU A 30 -5.89 -1.58 -5.35
N ALA A 31 -6.48 -1.45 -4.15
CA ALA A 31 -6.55 -0.17 -3.44
C ALA A 31 -5.14 0.34 -3.06
N ALA A 32 -4.25 -0.54 -2.60
CA ALA A 32 -2.86 -0.22 -2.28
C ALA A 32 -2.05 0.17 -3.53
N LYS A 33 -2.23 -0.51 -4.66
CA LYS A 33 -1.64 -0.11 -5.96
C LYS A 33 -2.08 1.29 -6.36
N LYS A 34 -3.38 1.59 -6.25
CA LYS A 34 -3.91 2.92 -6.56
C LYS A 34 -3.31 3.99 -5.65
N ALA A 35 -3.16 3.69 -4.36
CA ALA A 35 -2.50 4.57 -3.43
C ALA A 35 -1.03 4.79 -3.81
N LEU A 36 -0.25 3.73 -4.01
CA LEU A 36 1.15 3.80 -4.44
C LEU A 36 1.31 4.65 -5.71
N LYS A 37 0.39 4.52 -6.67
CA LYS A 37 0.38 5.33 -7.90
C LYS A 37 0.21 6.83 -7.60
N ALA A 38 -0.63 7.18 -6.61
CA ALA A 38 -0.86 8.56 -6.19
C ALA A 38 0.32 9.19 -5.41
N HIS A 39 1.20 8.37 -4.80
CA HIS A 39 2.38 8.83 -4.06
C HIS A 39 3.62 8.84 -4.97
N VAL A 40 3.96 9.99 -5.56
CA VAL A 40 5.08 10.15 -6.53
C VAL A 40 6.40 9.58 -6.01
N ASP A 41 6.65 9.76 -4.73
CA ASP A 41 7.79 9.34 -3.94
C ASP A 41 7.66 7.93 -3.32
N GLY A 42 6.52 7.26 -3.48
CA GLY A 42 6.27 5.92 -2.96
C GLY A 42 7.12 4.84 -3.66
N LEU A 43 7.90 4.10 -2.87
CA LEU A 43 8.72 2.96 -3.29
C LEU A 43 7.97 1.63 -3.21
N ALA A 44 7.18 1.45 -2.15
CA ALA A 44 6.40 0.25 -1.92
C ALA A 44 5.13 0.56 -1.12
N ALA A 45 4.11 -0.28 -1.28
CA ALA A 45 2.91 -0.28 -0.48
C ALA A 45 2.76 -1.62 0.24
N HIS A 46 2.73 -1.58 1.56
CA HIS A 46 2.62 -2.73 2.45
C HIS A 46 1.20 -2.84 2.95
N VAL A 47 0.54 -3.97 2.70
CA VAL A 47 -0.85 -4.21 3.10
C VAL A 47 -0.86 -5.10 4.33
N PHE A 48 -1.56 -4.65 5.36
CA PHE A 48 -1.72 -5.37 6.61
C PHE A 48 -3.19 -5.76 6.83
N ALA A 49 -3.40 -6.97 7.36
CA ALA A 49 -4.68 -7.45 7.84
C ALA A 49 -4.50 -7.95 9.28
N ASN A 50 -5.26 -7.39 10.23
CA ASN A 50 -5.16 -7.73 11.66
C ASN A 50 -3.73 -7.63 12.24
N GLY A 51 -2.90 -6.74 11.70
CA GLY A 51 -1.51 -6.53 12.14
C GLY A 51 -0.48 -7.44 11.46
N GLU A 52 -0.90 -8.35 10.57
CA GLU A 52 0.01 -9.17 9.77
C GLU A 52 0.13 -8.61 8.35
N GLU A 53 1.35 -8.57 7.81
CA GLU A 53 1.59 -8.19 6.42
C GLU A 53 1.12 -9.31 5.50
N VAL A 54 0.19 -8.99 4.60
CA VAL A 54 -0.43 -9.97 3.68
C VAL A 54 -0.04 -9.75 2.23
N ALA A 55 0.44 -8.55 1.87
CA ALA A 55 0.92 -8.24 0.53
C ALA A 55 1.90 -7.06 0.55
N VAL A 56 2.84 -7.06 -0.40
CA VAL A 56 3.75 -5.95 -0.68
C VAL A 56 3.68 -5.66 -2.17
N ILE A 57 3.46 -4.40 -2.52
CA ILE A 57 3.38 -3.90 -3.89
C ILE A 57 4.58 -2.99 -4.10
N GLY A 58 5.46 -3.32 -5.05
CA GLY A 58 6.64 -2.51 -5.33
C GLY A 58 6.36 -1.40 -6.36
N ALA A 59 7.29 -0.47 -6.50
CA ALA A 59 7.24 0.57 -7.54
C ALA A 59 7.19 0.00 -8.97
N ALA A 60 7.60 -1.26 -9.20
CA ALA A 60 7.47 -1.93 -10.49
C ALA A 60 6.00 -2.19 -10.88
N ASP A 61 5.12 -2.43 -9.90
CA ASP A 61 3.68 -2.62 -10.09
C ASP A 61 2.92 -1.31 -10.33
N ARG A 62 3.64 -0.18 -10.38
CA ARG A 62 3.12 1.16 -10.67
C ARG A 62 2.85 1.39 -12.16
N ALA A 63 3.25 0.45 -13.01
CA ALA A 63 3.08 0.51 -14.46
C ALA A 63 1.60 0.74 -14.85
N PRO A 64 1.34 1.50 -15.94
CA PRO A 64 0.03 2.04 -16.27
C PRO A 64 -1.07 1.01 -16.46
#